data_AF-A0A399EYE3-F1
#
_entry.id   AF-A0A399EYE3-F1
#
_cell.length_a   1.000
_cell.length_b   1.000
_cell.length_c   1.000
_cell.angle_alpha   90.00
_cell.angle_beta   90.00
_cell.angle_gamma   90.00
#
_symmetry.space_group_name_H-M   'P 1'
#
loop_
_entity.id
_entity.type
_entity.pdbx_description
1 polymer ?
#
loop_
_entity_poly.entity_id
_entity_poly.type
_entity_poly.pdbx_seq_one_letter_code
_entity_poly.pdbx_strand_id
1 'polypeptide(L)'
;MNNVMARTPQSVRLGKVQVRSTPDGRISASDALVGLGLEGSPERLQEILQQHGLEPRFHNFGKGREAVLSYGDFVSLSFALETPEARRWRSKARDLLRRYLEGDIQLAAEVAERSPSPEHRRWLAARLESVESRKRFMSIVVKHGGEGSIYRQVSSLSNRSVLQMDSGEFRRKRRVKNTRDGMSAAELLRLSYLESASARGNEQILKLHQENAEAERRLWDEPDSAG
;
A
#
# COMPACT_ATOMS: atom_id res chain seq x y z
N MET A 1 -8.94 -35.29 -14.31
CA MET A 1 -8.59 -34.24 -15.29
C MET A 1 -9.06 -32.91 -14.73
N ASN A 2 -8.18 -32.17 -14.04
CA ASN A 2 -8.54 -30.89 -13.44
C ASN A 2 -8.56 -29.81 -14.52
N ASN A 3 -9.74 -29.30 -14.78
CA ASN A 3 -10.02 -28.20 -15.69
C ASN A 3 -9.40 -26.93 -15.08
N VAL A 4 -8.17 -26.59 -15.50
CA VAL A 4 -7.55 -25.30 -15.19
C VAL A 4 -8.37 -24.26 -15.94
N MET A 5 -9.31 -23.62 -15.23
CA MET A 5 -10.01 -22.44 -15.74
C MET A 5 -8.98 -21.49 -16.33
N ALA A 6 -9.02 -21.30 -17.65
CA ALA A 6 -8.21 -20.33 -18.35
C ALA A 6 -8.63 -18.94 -17.85
N ARG A 7 -7.99 -18.47 -16.77
CA ARG A 7 -8.10 -17.09 -16.32
C ARG A 7 -7.66 -16.22 -17.49
N THR A 8 -8.55 -15.35 -17.95
CA THR A 8 -8.25 -14.37 -19.00
C THR A 8 -6.93 -13.67 -18.63
N PRO A 9 -5.94 -13.63 -19.53
CA PRO A 9 -4.67 -12.99 -19.21
C PRO A 9 -4.94 -11.55 -18.79
N GLN A 10 -4.55 -11.20 -17.57
CA GLN A 10 -4.59 -9.82 -17.13
C GLN A 10 -3.64 -9.03 -18.02
N SER A 11 -3.99 -7.78 -18.29
CA SER A 11 -3.13 -6.91 -19.08
C SER A 11 -3.03 -5.55 -18.43
N VAL A 12 -1.85 -4.97 -18.55
CA VAL A 12 -1.51 -3.66 -18.01
C VAL A 12 -0.99 -2.78 -19.14
N ARG A 13 -1.18 -1.47 -19.01
CA ARG A 13 -0.76 -0.53 -20.05
C ARG A 13 0.59 0.08 -19.70
N LEU A 14 1.61 -0.19 -20.52
CA LEU A 14 2.92 0.45 -20.44
C LEU A 14 3.06 1.46 -21.57
N GLY A 15 2.76 2.72 -21.26
CA GLY A 15 2.74 3.79 -22.26
C GLY A 15 1.64 3.54 -23.29
N LYS A 16 2.03 3.25 -24.52
CA LYS A 16 1.08 2.94 -25.61
C LYS A 16 0.84 1.43 -25.78
N VAL A 17 1.63 0.59 -25.12
CA VAL A 17 1.64 -0.86 -25.33
C VAL A 17 0.77 -1.55 -24.28
N GLN A 18 -0.07 -2.48 -24.73
CA GLN A 18 -0.79 -3.41 -23.86
C GLN A 18 0.15 -4.57 -23.56
N VAL A 19 0.41 -4.82 -22.28
CA VAL A 19 1.39 -5.81 -21.81
C VAL A 19 0.68 -6.88 -21.01
N ARG A 20 0.90 -8.14 -21.35
CA ARG A 20 0.33 -9.27 -20.61
C ARG A 20 0.96 -9.35 -19.22
N SER A 21 0.14 -9.60 -18.21
CA SER A 21 0.56 -9.68 -16.81
C SER A 21 0.04 -10.93 -16.10
N THR A 22 0.84 -11.41 -15.16
CA THR A 22 0.51 -12.53 -14.29
C THR A 22 -0.23 -12.04 -13.04
N PRO A 23 -0.98 -12.93 -12.33
CA PRO A 23 -1.64 -12.57 -11.09
C PRO A 23 -0.70 -12.09 -9.97
N ASP A 24 0.57 -12.52 -9.98
CA ASP A 24 1.60 -12.08 -9.03
C ASP A 24 2.29 -10.77 -9.45
N GLY A 25 1.76 -10.07 -10.47
CA GLY A 25 2.22 -8.74 -10.86
C GLY A 25 3.50 -8.73 -11.69
N ARG A 26 3.84 -9.84 -12.35
CA ARG A 26 4.90 -9.88 -13.37
C ARG A 26 4.31 -9.60 -14.74
N ILE A 27 5.15 -9.20 -15.67
CA ILE A 27 4.76 -8.82 -17.03
C ILE A 27 5.54 -9.61 -18.06
N SER A 28 4.94 -9.87 -19.23
CA SER A 28 5.61 -10.51 -20.35
C SER A 28 6.83 -9.69 -20.76
N ALA A 29 8.01 -10.33 -20.77
CA ALA A 29 9.27 -9.63 -21.01
C ALA A 29 9.36 -9.07 -22.44
N SER A 30 8.87 -9.83 -23.44
CA SER A 30 8.85 -9.39 -24.84
C SER A 30 7.95 -8.17 -25.03
N ASP A 31 6.71 -8.21 -24.52
CA ASP A 31 5.77 -7.08 -24.58
C ASP A 31 6.34 -5.84 -23.87
N ALA A 32 7.03 -6.05 -22.75
CA ALA A 32 7.67 -4.98 -21.99
C ALA A 32 8.84 -4.32 -22.75
N LEU A 33 9.66 -5.10 -23.45
CA LEU A 33 10.73 -4.57 -24.32
C LEU A 33 10.18 -3.74 -25.47
N VAL A 34 9.06 -4.16 -26.07
CA VAL A 34 8.33 -3.34 -27.06
C VAL A 34 7.89 -2.01 -26.44
N GLY A 35 7.42 -2.03 -25.19
CA GLY A 35 7.11 -0.83 -24.40
C GLY A 35 8.32 0.08 -24.11
N LEU A 36 9.54 -0.45 -24.25
CA LEU A 36 10.82 0.27 -24.15
C LEU A 36 11.41 0.60 -25.52
N GLY A 37 10.66 0.43 -26.62
CA GLY A 37 11.12 0.78 -27.96
C GLY A 37 12.13 -0.19 -28.55
N LEU A 38 12.15 -1.43 -28.06
CA LEU A 38 13.01 -2.51 -28.56
C LEU A 38 12.18 -3.59 -29.24
N GLU A 39 12.83 -4.35 -30.12
CA GLU A 39 12.22 -5.55 -30.68
C GLU A 39 12.06 -6.63 -29.60
N GLY A 40 10.89 -7.26 -29.57
CA GLY A 40 10.57 -8.32 -28.61
C GLY A 40 11.12 -9.69 -29.01
N SER A 41 12.25 -9.78 -29.72
CA SER A 41 12.82 -11.06 -30.13
C SER A 41 13.44 -11.82 -28.94
N PRO A 42 13.34 -13.17 -28.90
CA PRO A 42 13.90 -13.97 -27.81
C PRO A 42 15.41 -13.78 -27.62
N GLU A 43 16.15 -13.66 -28.72
CA GLU A 43 17.61 -13.50 -28.72
C GLU A 43 18.00 -12.16 -28.09
N ARG A 44 17.33 -11.08 -28.53
CA ARG A 44 17.58 -9.74 -27.99
C ARG A 44 17.20 -9.64 -26.52
N LEU A 45 16.12 -10.30 -26.13
CA LEU A 45 15.72 -10.39 -24.73
C LEU A 45 16.80 -11.07 -23.89
N GLN A 46 17.35 -12.20 -24.34
CA GLN A 46 18.39 -12.90 -23.61
C GLN A 46 19.65 -12.06 -23.44
N GLU A 47 20.08 -11.35 -24.50
CA GLU A 47 21.20 -10.40 -24.44
C GLU A 47 20.97 -9.31 -23.39
N ILE A 48 19.79 -8.69 -23.38
CA ILE A 48 19.44 -7.60 -22.45
C ILE A 48 19.41 -8.11 -21.01
N LEU A 49 18.79 -9.26 -20.77
CA LEU A 49 18.74 -9.86 -19.44
C LEU A 49 20.17 -10.12 -18.92
N GLN A 50 21.05 -10.66 -19.76
CA GLN A 50 22.44 -10.91 -19.39
C GLN A 50 23.23 -9.62 -19.17
N GLN A 51 23.11 -8.64 -20.06
CA GLN A 51 23.82 -7.36 -19.99
C GLN A 51 23.45 -6.56 -18.72
N HIS A 52 22.21 -6.67 -18.25
CA HIS A 52 21.74 -5.96 -17.07
C HIS A 52 21.66 -6.84 -15.81
N GLY A 53 22.20 -8.06 -15.86
CA GLY A 53 22.25 -8.97 -14.70
C GLY A 53 20.88 -9.37 -14.18
N LEU A 54 19.87 -9.45 -15.04
CA LEU A 54 18.50 -9.83 -14.71
C LEU A 54 18.33 -11.33 -14.84
N GLU A 55 17.83 -11.98 -13.79
CA GLU A 55 17.57 -13.42 -13.83
C GLU A 55 16.28 -13.73 -14.63
N PRO A 56 16.35 -14.61 -15.65
CA PRO A 56 15.19 -14.99 -16.43
C PRO A 56 14.22 -15.81 -15.58
N ARG A 57 13.02 -15.29 -15.39
CA ARG A 57 11.88 -16.02 -14.82
C ARG A 57 10.89 -16.33 -15.93
N PHE A 58 10.12 -17.40 -15.80
CA PHE A 58 9.22 -17.84 -16.87
C PHE A 58 7.78 -18.05 -16.39
N HIS A 59 6.81 -17.72 -17.24
CA HIS A 59 5.39 -17.97 -17.03
C HIS A 59 4.74 -18.45 -18.33
N ASN A 60 3.63 -19.19 -18.23
CA ASN A 60 2.88 -19.64 -19.40
C ASN A 60 1.59 -18.82 -19.55
N PHE A 61 1.54 -17.98 -20.59
CA PHE A 61 0.36 -17.17 -20.93
C PHE A 61 -0.60 -17.87 -21.93
N GLY A 62 -0.45 -19.17 -22.12
CA GLY A 62 -1.31 -20.01 -22.98
C GLY A 62 -0.65 -20.47 -24.29
N LYS A 63 0.51 -19.92 -24.66
CA LYS A 63 1.25 -20.29 -25.89
C LYS A 63 2.62 -20.93 -25.61
N GLY A 64 2.87 -21.32 -24.36
CA GLY A 64 4.17 -21.85 -23.92
C GLY A 64 4.79 -20.98 -22.84
N ARG A 65 5.93 -21.45 -22.30
CA ARG A 65 6.69 -20.70 -21.29
C ARG A 65 7.44 -19.57 -21.97
N GLU A 66 7.15 -18.34 -21.56
CA GLU A 66 7.86 -17.14 -21.98
C GLU A 66 8.46 -16.44 -20.76
N ALA A 67 9.51 -15.65 -20.99
CA ALA A 67 10.18 -14.92 -19.94
C ALA A 67 9.30 -13.78 -19.40
N VAL A 68 9.43 -13.50 -18.11
CA VAL A 68 8.68 -12.45 -17.40
C VAL A 68 9.62 -11.54 -16.63
N LEU A 69 9.23 -10.26 -16.56
CA LEU A 69 9.89 -9.22 -15.77
C LEU A 69 9.01 -8.83 -14.59
N SER A 70 9.63 -8.45 -13.48
CA SER A 70 8.96 -7.63 -12.47
C SER A 70 8.85 -6.18 -12.94
N TYR A 71 7.98 -5.38 -12.31
CA TYR A 71 8.00 -3.93 -12.53
C TYR A 71 9.34 -3.30 -12.13
N GLY A 72 10.05 -3.87 -11.15
CA GLY A 72 11.40 -3.41 -10.77
C GLY A 72 12.39 -3.58 -11.91
N ASP A 73 12.38 -4.74 -12.56
CA ASP A 73 13.25 -5.02 -13.71
C ASP A 73 12.93 -4.07 -14.88
N PHE A 74 11.65 -3.85 -15.17
CA PHE A 74 11.22 -2.90 -16.19
C PHE A 74 11.70 -1.47 -15.89
N VAL A 75 11.59 -1.02 -14.64
CA VAL A 75 12.09 0.29 -14.22
C VAL A 75 13.61 0.35 -14.40
N SER A 76 14.36 -0.64 -13.94
CA SER A 76 15.82 -0.69 -14.13
C SER A 76 16.21 -0.58 -15.60
N LEU A 77 15.56 -1.34 -16.48
CA LEU A 77 15.80 -1.26 -17.94
C LEU A 77 15.42 0.10 -18.50
N SER A 78 14.31 0.71 -18.05
CA SER A 78 13.90 2.04 -18.50
C SER A 78 14.92 3.13 -18.14
N PHE A 79 15.75 2.91 -17.12
CA PHE A 79 16.84 3.81 -16.74
C PHE A 79 18.15 3.50 -17.46
N ALA A 80 18.40 2.23 -17.79
CA ALA A 80 19.65 1.81 -18.43
C ALA A 80 19.66 1.98 -19.95
N LEU A 81 18.50 1.88 -20.62
CA LEU A 81 18.40 1.92 -22.08
C LEU A 81 18.34 3.35 -22.64
N GLU A 82 18.91 3.56 -23.82
CA GLU A 82 18.96 4.87 -24.48
C GLU A 82 17.87 5.11 -25.53
N THR A 83 16.86 4.24 -25.60
CA THR A 83 15.75 4.38 -26.54
C THR A 83 14.88 5.61 -26.22
N PRO A 84 14.18 6.19 -27.22
CA PRO A 84 13.25 7.29 -27.01
C PRO A 84 12.16 6.96 -25.97
N GLU A 85 11.65 5.74 -25.98
CA GLU A 85 10.65 5.23 -25.04
C GLU A 85 11.20 5.16 -23.61
N ALA A 86 12.42 4.64 -23.43
CA ALA A 86 13.08 4.61 -22.12
C ALA A 86 13.33 6.03 -21.58
N ARG A 87 13.76 6.97 -22.44
CA ARG A 87 13.92 8.40 -22.05
C ARG A 87 12.60 9.02 -21.61
N ARG A 88 11.48 8.69 -22.26
CA ARG A 88 10.14 9.14 -21.83
C ARG A 88 9.78 8.60 -20.45
N TRP A 89 10.10 7.34 -20.16
CA TRP A 89 9.92 6.76 -18.82
C TRP A 89 10.78 7.46 -17.77
N ARG A 90 12.06 7.74 -18.07
CA ARG A 90 12.92 8.53 -17.19
C ARG A 90 12.37 9.94 -16.93
N SER A 91 11.79 10.58 -17.95
CA SER A 91 11.13 11.88 -17.78
C SER A 91 9.92 11.80 -16.86
N LYS A 92 9.07 10.78 -17.04
CA LYS A 92 7.92 10.55 -16.16
C LYS A 92 8.36 10.23 -14.73
N ALA A 93 9.40 9.42 -14.55
CA ALA A 93 9.92 9.09 -13.22
C ALA A 93 10.47 10.33 -12.49
N ARG A 94 11.16 11.23 -13.21
CA ARG A 94 11.61 12.52 -12.65
C ARG A 94 10.44 13.39 -12.20
N ASP A 95 9.39 13.50 -13.01
CA ASP A 95 8.20 14.27 -12.63
C ASP A 95 7.47 13.63 -11.43
N LEU A 96 7.33 12.30 -11.41
CA LEU A 96 6.76 11.57 -10.27
C LEU A 96 7.56 11.83 -8.98
N LEU A 97 8.89 11.78 -9.04
CA LEU A 97 9.75 12.07 -7.89
C LEU A 97 9.59 13.52 -7.44
N ARG A 98 9.56 14.48 -8.37
CA ARG A 98 9.33 15.90 -8.05
C ARG A 98 8.01 16.08 -7.32
N ARG A 99 6.90 15.56 -7.88
CA ARG A 99 5.55 15.63 -7.28
C ARG A 99 5.50 14.98 -5.89
N TYR A 100 6.19 13.85 -5.73
CA TYR A 100 6.32 13.19 -4.43
C TYR A 100 7.04 14.08 -3.40
N LEU A 101 8.17 14.69 -3.76
CA LEU A 101 8.95 15.56 -2.88
C LEU A 101 8.20 16.85 -2.51
N GLU A 102 7.35 17.35 -3.41
CA GLU A 102 6.46 18.50 -3.17
C GLU A 102 5.24 18.15 -2.31
N GLY A 103 4.97 16.86 -2.05
CA GLY A 103 3.79 16.43 -1.32
C GLY A 103 2.48 16.60 -2.10
N ASP A 104 2.53 16.47 -3.43
CA ASP A 104 1.36 16.62 -4.29
C ASP A 104 0.30 15.55 -3.98
N ILE A 105 -0.83 15.98 -3.42
CA ILE A 105 -1.95 15.11 -3.05
C ILE A 105 -2.63 14.49 -4.29
N GLN A 106 -2.56 15.13 -5.45
CA GLN A 106 -3.12 14.59 -6.69
C GLN A 106 -2.36 13.33 -7.14
N LEU A 107 -1.07 13.22 -6.81
CA LEU A 107 -0.31 11.99 -7.08
C LEU A 107 -0.88 10.80 -6.30
N ALA A 108 -1.28 11.01 -5.04
CA ALA A 108 -1.92 9.97 -4.23
C ALA A 108 -3.28 9.56 -4.81
N ALA A 109 -4.06 10.52 -5.32
CA ALA A 109 -5.33 10.26 -5.98
C ALA A 109 -5.14 9.44 -7.27
N GLU A 110 -4.19 9.82 -8.13
CA GLU A 110 -3.87 9.07 -9.36
C GLU A 110 -3.45 7.62 -9.07
N VAL A 111 -2.64 7.41 -8.01
CA VAL A 111 -2.24 6.06 -7.58
C VAL A 111 -3.45 5.27 -7.09
N ALA A 112 -4.36 5.90 -6.34
CA ALA A 112 -5.57 5.25 -5.83
C ALA A 112 -6.53 4.84 -6.96
N GLU A 113 -6.70 5.68 -7.99
CA GLU A 113 -7.50 5.39 -9.18
C GLU A 113 -6.95 4.20 -9.98
N ARG A 114 -5.62 4.08 -10.07
CA ARG A 114 -4.96 2.96 -10.76
C ARG A 114 -4.97 1.66 -9.95
N SER A 115 -5.18 1.71 -8.64
CA SER A 115 -5.21 0.51 -7.80
C SER A 115 -6.37 -0.40 -8.22
N PRO A 116 -6.13 -1.69 -8.54
CA PRO A 116 -7.21 -2.61 -8.87
C PRO A 116 -8.03 -3.03 -7.65
N SER A 117 -7.53 -2.79 -6.42
CA SER A 117 -8.13 -3.24 -5.18
C SER A 117 -9.02 -2.16 -4.54
N PRO A 118 -10.35 -2.38 -4.43
CA PRO A 118 -11.23 -1.51 -3.66
C PRO A 118 -10.82 -1.41 -2.19
N GLU A 119 -10.25 -2.47 -1.63
CA GLU A 119 -9.77 -2.49 -0.24
C GLU A 119 -8.61 -1.51 -0.02
N HIS A 120 -7.68 -1.40 -0.96
CA HIS A 120 -6.59 -0.41 -0.87
C HIS A 120 -7.13 1.02 -0.88
N ARG A 121 -8.17 1.29 -1.68
CA ARG A 121 -8.81 2.61 -1.70
C ARG A 121 -9.53 2.92 -0.39
N ARG A 122 -10.29 1.95 0.15
CA ARG A 122 -10.94 2.08 1.47
C ARG A 122 -9.92 2.29 2.59
N TRP A 123 -8.82 1.54 2.54
CA TRP A 123 -7.72 1.69 3.47
C TRP A 123 -7.10 3.09 3.42
N LEU A 124 -6.84 3.62 2.22
CA LEU A 124 -6.27 4.96 2.05
C LEU A 124 -7.19 6.04 2.63
N ALA A 125 -8.50 5.96 2.37
CA ALA A 125 -9.48 6.88 2.94
C ALA A 125 -9.47 6.85 4.47
N ALA A 126 -9.56 5.66 5.07
CA ALA A 126 -9.49 5.48 6.51
C ALA A 126 -8.15 5.95 7.11
N ARG A 127 -7.04 5.79 6.37
CA ARG A 127 -5.71 6.21 6.80
C ARG A 127 -5.60 7.73 6.87
N LEU A 128 -6.15 8.44 5.90
CA LEU A 128 -6.19 9.91 5.89
C LEU A 128 -7.04 10.45 7.04
N GLU A 129 -8.23 9.88 7.27
CA GLU A 129 -9.08 10.24 8.40
C GLU A 129 -8.37 9.98 9.74
N SER A 130 -7.65 8.87 9.87
CA SER A 130 -6.87 8.56 11.07
C SER A 130 -5.72 9.54 11.32
N VAL A 131 -5.09 10.07 10.27
CA VAL A 131 -4.08 11.13 10.42
C VAL A 131 -4.70 12.39 11.01
N GLU A 132 -5.85 12.79 10.49
CA GLU A 132 -6.56 14.00 10.93
C GLU A 132 -7.07 13.85 12.37
N SER A 133 -7.76 12.75 12.68
CA SER A 133 -8.27 12.42 14.02
C SER A 133 -7.13 12.41 15.04
N ARG A 134 -6.00 11.78 14.71
CA ARG A 134 -4.83 11.77 15.60
C ARG A 134 -4.25 13.16 15.84
N LYS A 135 -4.09 13.97 14.78
CA LYS A 135 -3.56 15.34 14.93
C LYS A 135 -4.43 16.15 15.88
N ARG A 136 -5.76 16.08 15.70
CA ARG A 136 -6.73 16.74 16.58
C ARG A 136 -6.67 16.22 18.01
N PHE A 137 -6.63 14.90 18.20
CA PHE A 137 -6.53 14.30 19.52
C PHE A 137 -5.25 14.75 20.24
N MET A 138 -4.11 14.68 19.57
CA MET A 138 -2.83 15.09 20.16
C MET A 138 -2.78 16.59 20.46
N SER A 139 -3.38 17.46 19.63
CA SER A 139 -3.42 18.90 19.91
C SER A 139 -4.24 19.22 21.16
N ILE A 140 -5.30 18.45 21.42
CA ILE A 140 -6.10 18.57 22.64
C ILE A 140 -5.32 18.04 23.85
N VAL A 141 -4.64 16.90 23.73
CA VAL A 141 -3.77 16.38 24.80
C VAL A 141 -2.73 17.45 25.20
N VAL A 142 -2.09 18.08 24.22
CA VAL A 142 -1.15 19.20 24.45
C VAL A 142 -1.84 20.37 25.15
N LYS A 143 -3.01 20.80 24.65
CA LYS A 143 -3.78 21.91 25.24
C LYS A 143 -4.11 21.70 26.72
N HIS A 144 -4.23 20.45 27.15
CA HIS A 144 -4.49 20.07 28.55
C HIS A 144 -3.23 19.75 29.35
N GLY A 145 -2.05 20.19 28.90
CA GLY A 145 -0.79 19.99 29.62
C GLY A 145 -0.22 18.58 29.50
N GLY A 146 -0.74 17.77 28.57
CA GLY A 146 -0.17 16.48 28.26
C GLY A 146 1.19 16.64 27.59
N GLU A 147 2.22 16.04 28.19
CA GLU A 147 3.59 16.06 27.68
C GLU A 147 4.34 14.75 27.97
N GLY A 148 5.47 14.56 27.31
CA GLY A 148 6.41 13.46 27.59
C GLY A 148 5.77 12.07 27.58
N SER A 149 5.73 11.43 28.75
CA SER A 149 5.23 10.06 28.92
C SER A 149 3.73 9.92 28.62
N ILE A 150 2.95 11.00 28.78
CA ILE A 150 1.50 11.01 28.54
C ILE A 150 1.21 10.67 27.07
N TYR A 151 1.99 11.19 26.11
CA TYR A 151 1.82 10.88 24.69
C TYR A 151 1.95 9.39 24.39
N ARG A 152 2.90 8.72 25.07
CA ARG A 152 3.10 7.28 24.92
C ARG A 152 1.94 6.52 25.54
N GLN A 153 1.46 6.94 26.71
CA GLN A 153 0.36 6.28 27.41
C GLN A 153 -0.94 6.36 26.61
N VAL A 154 -1.34 7.55 26.16
CA VAL A 154 -2.59 7.70 25.36
C VAL A 154 -2.51 6.93 24.05
N SER A 155 -1.34 6.94 23.39
CA SER A 155 -1.14 6.17 22.15
C SER A 155 -1.18 4.66 22.41
N SER A 156 -0.58 4.19 23.50
CA SER A 156 -0.60 2.79 23.88
C SER A 156 -2.01 2.32 24.23
N LEU A 157 -2.77 3.16 24.94
CA LEU A 157 -4.14 2.84 25.35
C LEU A 157 -5.06 2.76 24.12
N SER A 158 -4.99 3.76 23.23
CA SER A 158 -5.76 3.77 21.98
C SER A 158 -5.44 2.58 21.07
N ASN A 159 -4.15 2.23 20.93
CA ASN A 159 -3.79 1.08 20.09
C ASN A 159 -4.22 -0.25 20.74
N ARG A 160 -4.08 -0.38 22.07
CA ARG A 160 -4.45 -1.62 22.76
C ARG A 160 -5.96 -1.87 22.77
N SER A 161 -6.78 -0.82 22.84
CA SER A 161 -8.24 -0.95 22.80
C SER A 161 -8.74 -1.45 21.45
N VAL A 162 -8.10 -1.05 20.35
CA VAL A 162 -8.50 -1.47 18.99
C VAL A 162 -7.85 -2.78 18.56
N LEU A 163 -6.57 -2.98 18.87
CA LEU A 163 -5.78 -4.11 18.36
C LEU A 163 -5.76 -5.32 19.29
N GLN A 164 -6.23 -5.14 20.53
CA GLN A 164 -6.16 -6.13 21.62
C GLN A 164 -4.72 -6.63 21.92
N MET A 165 -3.69 -5.93 21.42
CA MET A 165 -2.28 -6.27 21.61
C MET A 165 -1.41 -5.02 21.67
N ASP A 166 -0.15 -5.19 22.09
CA ASP A 166 0.81 -4.08 22.10
C ASP A 166 1.24 -3.68 20.67
N SER A 167 1.55 -2.39 20.49
CA SER A 167 1.99 -1.85 19.19
C SER A 167 3.28 -2.46 18.67
N GLY A 168 4.21 -2.83 19.55
CA GLY A 168 5.44 -3.52 19.17
C GLY A 168 5.18 -4.92 18.63
N GLU A 169 4.28 -5.66 19.28
CA GLU A 169 3.86 -6.98 18.83
C GLU A 169 3.13 -6.92 17.49
N PHE A 170 2.17 -6.00 17.37
CA PHE A 170 1.43 -5.79 16.12
C PHE A 170 2.36 -5.49 14.93
N ARG A 171 3.33 -4.58 15.12
CA ARG A 171 4.29 -4.21 14.09
C ARG A 171 5.14 -5.39 13.62
N ARG A 172 5.58 -6.26 14.54
CA ARG A 172 6.31 -7.49 14.18
C ARG A 172 5.41 -8.45 13.39
N LYS A 173 4.18 -8.67 13.86
CA LYS A 173 3.20 -9.57 13.21
C LYS A 173 2.85 -9.11 11.80
N ARG A 174 2.65 -7.81 11.60
CA ARG A 174 2.27 -7.20 10.31
C ARG A 174 3.46 -6.79 9.43
N ARG A 175 4.71 -6.92 9.92
CA ARG A 175 5.96 -6.53 9.24
C ARG A 175 5.98 -5.06 8.79
N VAL A 176 5.50 -4.16 9.65
CA VAL A 176 5.43 -2.71 9.39
C VAL A 176 6.22 -1.91 10.42
N LYS A 177 6.80 -0.78 10.01
CA LYS A 177 7.53 0.12 10.93
C LYS A 177 6.60 0.99 11.78
N ASN A 178 5.46 1.39 11.22
CA ASN A 178 4.43 2.19 11.87
C ASN A 178 3.17 1.34 12.07
N THR A 179 2.58 1.37 13.27
CA THR A 179 1.40 0.55 13.62
C THR A 179 0.23 0.81 12.67
N ARG A 180 -0.05 2.08 12.33
CA ARG A 180 -1.18 2.44 11.47
C ARG A 180 -1.03 1.96 10.03
N ASP A 181 0.20 1.70 9.59
CA ASP A 181 0.45 1.21 8.23
C ASP A 181 0.11 -0.28 8.09
N GLY A 182 0.02 -1.02 9.19
CA GLY A 182 -0.38 -2.43 9.21
C GLY A 182 -1.84 -2.67 9.60
N MET A 183 -2.57 -1.63 9.98
CA MET A 183 -4.00 -1.70 10.31
C MET A 183 -4.83 -1.84 9.03
N SER A 184 -5.90 -2.61 9.11
CA SER A 184 -6.99 -2.64 8.14
C SER A 184 -7.79 -1.32 8.17
N ALA A 185 -8.63 -1.11 7.14
CA ALA A 185 -9.52 0.05 7.10
C ALA A 185 -10.45 0.12 8.32
N ALA A 186 -10.97 -1.03 8.78
CA ALA A 186 -11.83 -1.10 9.95
C ALA A 186 -11.09 -0.74 11.26
N GLU A 187 -9.89 -1.29 11.47
CA GLU A 187 -9.05 -0.93 12.63
C GLU A 187 -8.71 0.56 12.62
N LEU A 188 -8.38 1.14 11.45
CA LEU A 188 -8.14 2.57 11.32
C LEU A 188 -9.36 3.42 11.68
N LEU A 189 -10.56 3.06 11.19
CA LEU A 189 -11.78 3.78 11.48
C LEU A 189 -12.17 3.71 12.96
N ARG A 190 -12.05 2.54 13.59
CA ARG A 190 -12.28 2.40 15.04
C ARG A 190 -11.31 3.27 15.86
N LEU A 191 -10.04 3.27 15.47
CA LEU A 191 -9.04 4.11 16.12
C LEU A 191 -9.35 5.60 15.92
N SER A 192 -9.75 6.01 14.72
CA SER A 192 -10.19 7.37 14.42
C SER A 192 -11.39 7.78 15.26
N TYR A 193 -12.39 6.90 15.38
CA TYR A 193 -13.57 7.13 16.21
C TYR A 193 -13.19 7.35 17.68
N LEU A 194 -12.37 6.47 18.25
CA LEU A 194 -11.91 6.58 19.63
C LEU A 194 -11.12 7.88 19.88
N GLU A 195 -10.16 8.21 19.02
CA GLU A 195 -9.38 9.45 19.13
C GLU A 195 -10.30 10.69 18.98
N SER A 196 -11.29 10.64 18.09
CA SER A 196 -12.27 11.72 17.90
C SER A 196 -13.25 11.87 19.05
N ALA A 197 -13.71 10.78 19.65
CA ALA A 197 -14.56 10.80 20.84
C ALA A 197 -13.80 11.36 22.06
N SER A 198 -12.55 10.94 22.21
CA SER A 198 -11.67 11.39 23.31
C SER A 198 -11.26 12.85 23.15
N ALA A 199 -11.21 13.36 21.92
CA ALA A 199 -10.99 14.76 21.61
C ALA A 199 -12.17 15.70 21.96
N ARG A 200 -13.29 15.22 22.52
CA ARG A 200 -14.49 16.05 22.77
C ARG A 200 -14.66 16.59 24.20
N GLY A 201 -13.83 16.31 25.23
CA GLY A 201 -14.04 16.97 26.55
C GLY A 201 -12.97 16.84 27.66
N ASN A 202 -12.64 17.96 28.32
CA ASN A 202 -11.67 18.20 29.43
C ASN A 202 -11.75 17.23 30.63
N GLU A 203 -10.61 16.88 31.27
CA GLU A 203 -10.37 16.01 32.47
C GLU A 203 -11.04 14.62 32.45
N GLN A 204 -12.31 14.57 32.07
CA GLN A 204 -13.02 13.46 31.47
C GLN A 204 -12.27 12.82 30.31
N ILE A 205 -11.27 13.44 29.65
CA ILE A 205 -10.53 12.81 28.53
C ILE A 205 -9.98 11.44 28.92
N LEU A 206 -9.25 11.32 30.03
CA LEU A 206 -8.66 10.04 30.42
C LEU A 206 -9.72 9.05 30.88
N LYS A 207 -10.72 9.51 31.63
CA LYS A 207 -11.81 8.67 32.15
C LYS A 207 -12.73 8.18 31.04
N LEU A 208 -13.20 9.07 30.17
CA LEU A 208 -13.99 8.78 28.98
C LEU A 208 -13.19 7.96 27.96
N HIS A 209 -11.89 8.20 27.82
CA HIS A 209 -11.05 7.38 26.95
C HIS A 209 -10.90 5.95 27.51
N GLN A 210 -10.77 5.80 28.83
CA GLN A 210 -10.82 4.49 29.49
C GLN A 210 -12.19 3.83 29.32
N GLU A 211 -13.29 4.52 29.61
CA GLU A 211 -14.66 4.01 29.47
C GLU A 211 -14.99 3.62 28.02
N ASN A 212 -14.65 4.45 27.03
CA ASN A 212 -14.85 4.12 25.61
C ASN A 212 -13.93 2.98 25.14
N ALA A 213 -12.68 2.94 25.62
CA ALA A 213 -11.76 1.84 25.31
C ALA A 213 -12.27 0.50 25.89
N GLU A 214 -12.87 0.53 27.07
CA GLU A 214 -13.51 -0.64 27.68
C GLU A 214 -14.80 -1.04 26.96
N ALA A 215 -15.64 -0.08 26.57
CA ALA A 215 -16.88 -0.34 25.83
C ALA A 215 -16.60 -0.96 24.46
N GLU A 216 -15.66 -0.40 23.69
CA GLU A 216 -15.20 -1.00 22.43
C GLU A 216 -14.67 -2.42 22.66
N ARG A 217 -13.85 -2.64 23.68
CA ARG A 217 -13.33 -3.99 23.97
C ARG A 217 -14.46 -4.99 24.22
N ARG A 218 -15.44 -4.64 25.06
CA ARG A 218 -16.58 -5.51 25.38
C ARG A 218 -17.42 -5.85 24.15
N LEU A 219 -17.68 -4.86 23.28
CA LEU A 219 -18.48 -5.03 22.07
C LEU A 219 -17.88 -6.04 21.08
N TRP A 220 -16.57 -6.32 21.16
CA TRP A 220 -15.88 -7.27 20.28
C TRP A 220 -15.37 -8.53 20.98
N ASP A 221 -15.41 -8.57 22.32
CA ASP A 221 -15.15 -9.78 23.11
C ASP A 221 -16.40 -10.67 23.23
N GLU A 222 -17.59 -10.16 22.90
CA GLU A 222 -18.80 -10.96 22.72
C GLU A 222 -18.73 -11.68 21.35
N PRO A 223 -18.52 -13.02 21.30
CA PRO A 223 -18.73 -13.75 20.06
C PRO A 223 -20.21 -13.65 19.71
N ASP A 224 -20.54 -13.40 18.43
CA ASP A 224 -21.90 -13.35 17.88
C ASP A 224 -22.82 -14.34 18.61
N SER A 225 -23.54 -13.82 19.60
CA SER A 225 -24.63 -14.51 20.29
C SER A 225 -25.92 -13.90 19.76
N ALA A 226 -26.03 -13.92 18.44
CA ALA A 226 -27.25 -13.65 17.71
C ALA A 226 -27.27 -14.65 16.54
N GLY A 227 -27.96 -15.77 16.76
CA GLY A 227 -28.49 -16.60 15.69
C GLY A 227 -29.68 -15.93 15.01
#